data_AF-A0A5M9HZN7-F1
#
_entry.id   AF-A0A5M9HZN7-F1
#
_cell.length_a   1.000
_cell.length_b   1.000
_cell.length_c   1.000
_cell.angle_alpha   90.00
_cell.angle_beta   90.00
_cell.angle_gamma   90.00
#
_symmetry.space_group_name_H-M   'P 1'
#
loop_
_entity.id
_entity.type
_entity.pdbx_description
1 polymer ?
#
loop_
_entity_poly.entity_id
_entity_poly.type
_entity_poly.pdbx_seq_one_letter_code
_entity_poly.pdbx_strand_id
1 'polypeptide(L)'
;MAGRMNTYAEFAENDYKFFRQSYDSGNKGSALAALGQSICERYLKHIISECAHPENESEAVSKESVLRTHSLRRLMRYISGDMGIDIPDETESALDRIDGFYFTTRYPGDDSFIPTERDIDRADKAVHLCRDFVFQTMSEIEQK
;
A
#
# COMPACT_ATOMS: atom_id res chain seq x y z
N MET A 1 1.19 -25.63 -18.22
CA MET A 1 1.89 -24.81 -17.23
C MET A 1 0.93 -23.71 -16.82
N ALA A 2 0.42 -23.73 -15.59
CA ALA A 2 -0.50 -22.70 -15.10
C ALA A 2 0.23 -21.34 -15.14
N GLY A 3 -0.30 -20.39 -15.90
CA GLY A 3 0.28 -19.06 -16.03
C GLY A 3 0.34 -18.39 -14.66
N ARG A 4 1.53 -17.90 -14.25
CA ARG A 4 1.69 -17.03 -13.08
C ARG A 4 0.72 -15.85 -13.23
N MET A 5 -0.35 -15.81 -12.43
CA MET A 5 -1.16 -14.61 -12.30
C MET A 5 -0.33 -13.60 -11.52
N ASN A 6 0.12 -12.54 -12.21
CA ASN A 6 0.88 -11.47 -11.59
C ASN A 6 -0.01 -10.73 -10.57
N THR A 7 0.08 -11.08 -9.29
CA THR A 7 -0.76 -10.48 -8.23
C THR A 7 -0.20 -9.13 -7.77
N TYR A 8 -1.04 -8.28 -7.17
CA TYR A 8 -0.57 -7.05 -6.55
C TYR A 8 0.55 -7.30 -5.52
N ALA A 9 0.46 -8.38 -4.73
CA ALA A 9 1.48 -8.76 -3.77
C ALA A 9 2.82 -9.11 -4.42
N GLU A 10 2.84 -9.80 -5.56
CA GLU A 10 4.11 -10.11 -6.25
C GLU A 10 4.80 -8.83 -6.74
N PHE A 11 4.05 -7.86 -7.28
CA PHE A 11 4.59 -6.56 -7.66
C PHE A 11 5.04 -5.74 -6.44
N ALA A 12 4.32 -5.81 -5.32
CA ALA A 12 4.69 -5.14 -4.09
C ALA A 12 5.99 -5.73 -3.51
N GLU A 13 6.12 -7.05 -3.46
CA GLU A 13 7.29 -7.76 -2.95
C GLU A 13 8.54 -7.52 -3.81
N ASN A 14 8.38 -7.40 -5.13
CA ASN A 14 9.48 -7.04 -6.01
C ASN A 14 10.03 -5.64 -5.69
N ASP A 15 9.14 -4.65 -5.56
CA ASP A 15 9.54 -3.27 -5.22
C ASP A 15 10.05 -3.17 -3.77
N TYR A 16 9.46 -3.94 -2.85
CA TYR A 16 9.91 -4.05 -1.46
C TYR A 16 11.37 -4.51 -1.37
N LYS A 17 11.78 -5.52 -2.15
CA LYS A 17 13.18 -5.98 -2.15
C LYS A 17 14.14 -4.86 -2.54
N PHE A 18 13.82 -4.11 -3.61
CA PHE A 18 14.63 -2.96 -4.02
C PHE A 18 14.63 -1.84 -2.97
N PHE A 19 13.45 -1.53 -2.43
CA PHE A 19 13.28 -0.53 -1.38
C PHE A 19 14.15 -0.85 -0.17
N ARG A 20 14.09 -2.10 0.34
CA ARG A 20 14.87 -2.55 1.50
C ARG A 20 16.36 -2.54 1.24
N GLN A 21 16.80 -3.06 0.09
CA GLN A 21 18.22 -3.00 -0.28
C GLN A 21 18.75 -1.56 -0.30
N SER A 22 17.98 -0.63 -0.84
CA SER A 22 18.37 0.79 -0.91
C SER A 22 18.38 1.43 0.48
N TYR A 23 17.36 1.18 1.30
CA TYR A 23 17.26 1.71 2.65
C TYR A 23 18.38 1.19 3.57
N ASP A 24 18.61 -0.13 3.56
CA ASP A 24 19.58 -0.80 4.44
C ASP A 24 21.03 -0.48 4.07
N SER A 25 21.30 -0.14 2.81
CA SER A 25 22.61 0.36 2.36
C SER A 25 22.83 1.86 2.63
N GLY A 26 21.86 2.55 3.23
CA GLY A 26 21.91 3.99 3.47
C GLY A 26 21.65 4.84 2.23
N ASN A 27 21.28 4.24 1.10
CA ASN A 27 20.89 4.96 -0.11
C ASN A 27 19.45 5.49 0.01
N LYS A 28 19.26 6.46 0.90
CA LYS A 28 17.98 7.11 1.19
C LYS A 28 17.69 8.24 0.19
N GLY A 29 17.59 7.89 -1.09
CA GLY A 29 17.19 8.84 -2.14
C GLY A 29 15.70 9.22 -2.07
N SER A 30 15.35 10.41 -2.53
CA SER A 30 13.97 10.95 -2.53
C SER A 30 12.94 10.01 -3.18
N ALA A 31 13.36 9.23 -4.18
CA ALA A 31 12.51 8.25 -4.84
C ALA A 31 11.93 7.19 -3.89
N LEU A 32 12.58 6.90 -2.76
CA LEU A 32 12.09 5.93 -1.78
C LEU A 32 10.80 6.41 -1.11
N ALA A 33 10.58 7.72 -0.93
CA ALA A 33 9.33 8.21 -0.35
C ALA A 33 8.11 7.83 -1.20
N ALA A 34 8.16 8.12 -2.51
CA ALA A 34 7.10 7.73 -3.44
C ALA A 34 6.98 6.21 -3.60
N LEU A 35 8.12 5.50 -3.65
CA LEU A 35 8.14 4.05 -3.78
C LEU A 35 7.48 3.37 -2.56
N GLY A 36 7.73 3.86 -1.35
CA GLY A 36 7.12 3.34 -0.13
C GLY A 36 5.59 3.43 -0.16
N GLN A 37 5.03 4.55 -0.60
CA GLN A 37 3.58 4.67 -0.83
C GLN A 37 3.11 3.66 -1.88
N SER A 38 3.79 3.55 -3.03
CA SER A 38 3.38 2.63 -4.10
C SER A 38 3.41 1.16 -3.67
N ILE A 39 4.36 0.76 -2.83
CA ILE A 39 4.41 -0.58 -2.24
C ILE A 39 3.19 -0.80 -1.35
N CYS A 40 2.90 0.12 -0.42
CA CYS A 40 1.75 0.03 0.48
C CYS A 40 0.42 0.00 -0.29
N GLU A 41 0.29 0.83 -1.34
CA GLU A 41 -0.87 0.86 -2.22
C GLU A 41 -1.15 -0.51 -2.82
N ARG A 42 -0.11 -1.17 -3.36
CA ARG A 42 -0.24 -2.51 -3.95
C ARG A 42 -0.59 -3.56 -2.90
N TYR A 43 0.02 -3.50 -1.72
CA TYR A 43 -0.33 -4.38 -0.60
C TYR A 43 -1.82 -4.26 -0.22
N LEU A 44 -2.33 -3.05 0.02
CA LEU A 44 -3.74 -2.85 0.34
C LEU A 44 -4.67 -3.28 -0.81
N LYS A 45 -4.29 -3.00 -2.06
CA LYS A 45 -5.04 -3.48 -3.23
C LYS A 45 -5.06 -5.00 -3.34
N HIS A 46 -4.05 -5.70 -2.83
CA HIS A 46 -4.07 -7.16 -2.77
C HIS A 46 -5.19 -7.67 -1.87
N ILE A 47 -5.32 -7.15 -0.63
CA ILE A 47 -6.45 -7.49 0.25
C ILE A 47 -7.79 -7.25 -0.47
N ILE A 48 -7.97 -6.07 -1.06
CA ILE A 48 -9.24 -5.74 -1.74
C ILE A 48 -9.49 -6.68 -2.92
N SER A 49 -8.45 -6.98 -3.72
CA SER A 49 -8.54 -7.89 -4.87
C SER A 49 -9.05 -9.26 -4.46
N GLU A 50 -8.40 -9.85 -3.45
CA GLU A 50 -8.62 -11.26 -3.06
C GLU A 50 -9.79 -11.46 -2.10
N CYS A 51 -10.08 -10.47 -1.24
CA CYS A 51 -11.00 -10.65 -0.11
C CYS A 51 -12.35 -9.93 -0.29
N ALA A 52 -12.44 -8.92 -1.17
CA ALA A 52 -13.72 -8.24 -1.40
C ALA A 52 -14.61 -9.05 -2.36
N HIS A 53 -15.80 -9.44 -1.89
CA HIS A 53 -16.77 -10.25 -2.63
C HIS A 53 -18.06 -9.43 -2.85
N PRO A 54 -18.12 -8.60 -3.90
CA PRO A 54 -19.29 -7.77 -4.17
C PRO A 54 -20.52 -8.64 -4.50
N GLU A 55 -21.66 -8.37 -3.86
CA GLU A 55 -22.90 -9.12 -4.05
C GLU A 55 -23.81 -8.50 -5.12
N ASN A 56 -23.54 -7.24 -5.48
CA ASN A 56 -24.32 -6.49 -6.47
C ASN A 56 -23.44 -5.58 -7.34
N GLU A 57 -24.03 -5.03 -8.41
CA GLU A 57 -23.34 -4.18 -9.38
C GLU A 57 -22.75 -2.91 -8.74
N SER A 58 -23.47 -2.31 -7.77
CA SER A 58 -23.01 -1.12 -7.06
C SER A 58 -21.71 -1.39 -6.29
N GLU A 59 -21.66 -2.51 -5.57
CA GLU A 59 -20.46 -2.94 -4.85
C GLU A 59 -19.30 -3.31 -5.80
N ALA A 60 -19.60 -3.95 -6.93
CA ALA A 60 -18.60 -4.27 -7.94
C ALA A 60 -17.96 -3.00 -8.54
N VAL A 61 -18.77 -1.99 -8.84
CA VAL A 61 -18.28 -0.67 -9.29
C VAL A 61 -17.49 0.03 -8.20
N SER A 62 -17.91 -0.07 -6.93
CA SER A 62 -17.17 0.48 -5.79
C SER A 62 -15.77 -0.16 -5.66
N LYS A 63 -15.70 -1.50 -5.72
CA LYS A 63 -14.45 -2.27 -5.74
C LYS A 63 -13.53 -1.83 -6.89
N GLU A 64 -14.07 -1.71 -8.10
CA GLU A 64 -13.28 -1.31 -9.27
C GLU A 64 -12.76 0.14 -9.14
N SER A 65 -13.60 1.06 -8.65
CA SER A 65 -13.25 2.45 -8.41
C SER A 65 -12.14 2.60 -7.37
N VAL A 66 -12.21 1.84 -6.27
CA VAL A 66 -11.18 1.89 -5.22
C VAL A 66 -9.88 1.25 -5.70
N LEU A 67 -9.91 0.16 -6.48
CA LEU A 67 -8.69 -0.44 -7.05
C LEU A 67 -7.96 0.49 -8.04
N ARG A 68 -8.66 1.46 -8.64
CA ARG A 68 -8.06 2.50 -9.49
C ARG A 68 -7.48 3.69 -8.72
N THR A 69 -7.71 3.80 -7.41
CA THR A 69 -7.20 4.92 -6.62
C THR A 69 -5.71 4.79 -6.29
N HIS A 70 -5.06 5.92 -6.00
CA HIS A 70 -3.70 5.98 -5.47
C HIS A 70 -3.66 6.47 -4.01
N SER A 71 -4.83 6.71 -3.41
CA SER A 71 -4.95 7.18 -2.04
C SER A 71 -5.00 6.00 -1.08
N LEU A 72 -4.02 5.92 -0.18
CA LEU A 72 -3.99 4.95 0.90
C LEU A 72 -5.20 5.12 1.81
N ARG A 73 -5.60 6.36 2.11
CA ARG A 73 -6.82 6.67 2.88
C ARG A 73 -8.07 6.05 2.29
N ARG A 74 -8.23 6.14 0.97
CA ARG A 74 -9.40 5.55 0.30
C ARG A 74 -9.37 4.03 0.33
N LEU A 75 -8.19 3.42 0.17
CA LEU A 75 -8.02 1.97 0.28
C LEU A 75 -8.32 1.48 1.71
N MET A 76 -7.75 2.13 2.72
CA MET A 76 -7.96 1.79 4.13
C MET A 76 -9.44 1.90 4.52
N ARG A 77 -10.12 2.98 4.14
CA ARG A 77 -11.56 3.15 4.40
C ARG A 77 -12.43 2.05 3.77
N TYR A 78 -12.07 1.57 2.59
CA TYR A 78 -12.77 0.46 1.96
C TYR A 78 -12.53 -0.85 2.72
N ILE A 79 -11.28 -1.12 3.12
CA ILE A 79 -10.91 -2.31 3.89
C ILE A 79 -11.61 -2.34 5.26
N SER A 80 -11.58 -1.25 6.02
CA SER A 80 -12.20 -1.22 7.35
C SER A 80 -13.71 -1.03 7.30
N GLY A 81 -14.20 -0.16 6.41
CA GLY A 81 -15.62 0.18 6.32
C GLY A 81 -16.44 -0.85 5.55
N ASP A 82 -16.08 -1.09 4.29
CA ASP A 82 -16.89 -1.94 3.39
C ASP A 82 -16.60 -3.43 3.60
N MET A 83 -15.35 -3.80 3.91
CA MET A 83 -14.96 -5.21 4.10
C MET A 83 -14.96 -5.64 5.58
N GLY A 84 -15.05 -4.70 6.52
CA GLY A 84 -15.03 -5.00 7.96
C GLY A 84 -13.72 -5.61 8.46
N ILE A 85 -12.60 -5.37 7.78
CA ILE A 85 -11.27 -5.84 8.20
C ILE A 85 -10.61 -4.74 9.02
N ASP A 86 -10.39 -5.02 10.31
CA ASP A 86 -9.74 -4.08 11.22
C ASP A 86 -8.26 -3.89 10.85
N ILE A 87 -7.88 -2.65 10.58
CA ILE A 87 -6.49 -2.24 10.37
C ILE A 87 -5.93 -1.81 11.73
N PRO A 88 -4.77 -2.32 12.18
CA PRO A 88 -4.17 -1.87 13.42
C PRO A 88 -3.90 -0.36 13.40
N ASP A 89 -4.23 0.34 14.49
CA ASP A 89 -4.10 1.82 14.62
C ASP A 89 -2.70 2.33 14.21
N GLU A 90 -1.65 1.59 14.57
CA GLU A 90 -0.27 1.96 14.22
C GLU A 90 -0.02 1.87 12.71
N THR A 91 -0.56 0.84 12.06
CA THR A 91 -0.50 0.64 10.61
C THR A 91 -1.28 1.73 9.89
N GLU A 92 -2.52 2.01 10.32
CA GLU A 92 -3.35 3.07 9.75
C GLU A 92 -2.66 4.43 9.86
N SER A 93 -2.17 4.78 11.06
CA SER A 93 -1.45 6.04 11.31
C SER A 93 -0.19 6.19 10.45
N ALA A 94 0.55 5.10 10.22
CA ALA A 94 1.75 5.12 9.40
C ALA A 94 1.42 5.31 7.91
N LEU A 95 0.38 4.65 7.41
CA LEU A 95 -0.11 4.77 6.04
C LEU A 95 -0.67 6.18 5.77
N ASP A 96 -1.44 6.72 6.70
CA ASP A 96 -1.99 8.08 6.61
C ASP A 96 -0.93 9.16 6.48
N ARG A 97 0.24 8.92 7.09
CA ARG A 97 1.36 9.85 7.09
C ARG A 97 2.06 9.94 5.74
N ILE A 98 2.01 8.89 4.93
CA ILE A 98 2.68 8.81 3.63
C ILE A 98 1.72 8.93 2.45
N ASP A 99 0.40 9.01 2.70
CA ASP A 99 -0.61 9.27 1.67
C ASP A 99 -0.36 10.62 0.99
N GLY A 100 -0.01 10.57 -0.30
CA GLY A 100 0.27 11.75 -1.12
C GLY A 100 1.73 11.88 -1.57
N PHE A 101 2.67 11.17 -0.93
CA PHE A 101 4.08 11.14 -1.30
C PHE A 101 4.30 10.85 -2.79
N TYR A 102 3.51 9.98 -3.40
CA TYR A 102 3.58 9.67 -4.83
C TYR A 102 3.48 10.92 -5.72
N PHE A 103 2.58 11.85 -5.37
CA PHE A 103 2.35 13.07 -6.15
C PHE A 103 3.25 14.22 -5.71
N THR A 104 3.46 14.40 -4.40
CA THR A 104 4.13 15.58 -3.85
C THR A 104 5.66 15.53 -3.92
N THR A 105 6.26 14.36 -4.20
CA THR A 105 7.73 14.20 -4.12
C THR A 105 8.43 14.03 -5.48
N ARG A 106 7.66 13.90 -6.56
CA ARG A 106 8.18 13.53 -7.89
C ARG A 106 8.26 14.68 -8.88
N TYR A 107 7.40 15.68 -8.76
CA TYR A 107 7.30 16.78 -9.72
C TYR A 107 7.18 18.12 -8.99
N PRO A 108 7.82 19.19 -9.47
CA PRO A 108 7.63 20.54 -8.95
C PRO A 108 6.15 20.99 -9.07
N GLY A 109 5.63 21.57 -8.00
CA GLY A 109 4.27 22.10 -7.87
C GLY A 109 4.04 22.74 -6.50
N ASP A 110 2.88 23.36 -6.30
CA ASP A 110 2.60 24.17 -5.10
C ASP A 110 2.73 23.38 -3.79
N ASP A 111 2.31 22.11 -3.79
CA ASP A 111 2.40 21.21 -2.63
C ASP A 111 3.62 20.27 -2.69
N SER A 112 4.53 20.48 -3.64
CA SER A 112 5.69 19.60 -3.81
C SER A 112 6.79 19.87 -2.79
N PHE A 113 7.48 18.81 -2.37
CA PHE A 113 8.65 18.93 -1.50
C PHE A 113 9.69 17.86 -1.83
N ILE A 114 10.95 18.14 -1.47
CA ILE A 114 12.04 17.15 -1.54
C ILE A 114 12.02 16.36 -0.22
N PRO A 115 11.80 15.03 -0.26
CA PRO A 115 11.80 14.19 0.94
C PRO A 115 13.10 14.30 1.73
N THR A 116 12.96 14.39 3.05
CA THR A 116 14.07 14.26 3.99
C THR A 116 14.30 12.78 4.31
N GLU A 117 15.45 12.45 4.92
CA GLU A 117 15.68 11.09 5.45
C GLU A 117 14.56 10.66 6.41
N ARG A 118 14.04 11.60 7.21
CA ARG A 118 12.93 11.31 8.13
C ARG A 118 11.64 10.93 7.39
N ASP A 119 11.41 11.47 6.20
CA ASP A 119 10.25 11.09 5.38
C ASP A 119 10.44 9.69 4.78
N ILE A 120 11.68 9.34 4.46
CA ILE A 120 12.05 7.99 4.00
C ILE A 120 11.92 6.99 5.15
N ASP A 121 12.30 7.34 6.38
CA ASP A 121 12.11 6.50 7.57
C ASP A 121 10.62 6.27 7.87
N ARG A 122 9.77 7.28 7.63
CA ARG A 122 8.31 7.13 7.71
C ARG A 122 7.78 6.18 6.65
N ALA A 123 8.27 6.30 5.42
CA ALA A 123 7.92 5.39 4.33
C ALA A 123 8.35 3.94 4.65
N ASP A 124 9.56 3.76 5.20
CA ASP A 124 10.07 2.47 5.64
C ASP A 124 9.19 1.83 6.71
N LYS A 125 8.85 2.59 7.76
CA LYS A 125 7.96 2.13 8.83
C LYS A 125 6.59 1.72 8.26
N ALA A 126 5.99 2.55 7.41
CA ALA A 126 4.70 2.26 6.80
C ALA A 126 4.75 0.99 5.93
N VAL A 127 5.81 0.81 5.14
CA VAL A 127 6.01 -0.38 4.30
C VAL A 127 6.08 -1.65 5.15
N HIS A 128 6.81 -1.66 6.27
CA HIS A 128 6.90 -2.83 7.16
C HIS A 128 5.54 -3.17 7.76
N LEU A 129 4.90 -2.19 8.40
CA LEU A 129 3.61 -2.39 9.06
C LEU A 129 2.52 -2.83 8.07
N CYS A 130 2.49 -2.22 6.88
CA CYS A 130 1.53 -2.58 5.83
C CYS A 130 1.78 -4.00 5.32
N ARG A 131 3.03 -4.39 5.12
CA ARG A 131 3.40 -5.73 4.65
C ARG A 131 2.98 -6.80 5.66
N ASP A 132 3.32 -6.58 6.93
CA ASP A 132 2.99 -7.53 8.01
C ASP A 132 1.48 -7.66 8.17
N PHE A 133 0.75 -6.53 8.17
CA PHE A 133 -0.71 -6.52 8.17
C PHE A 133 -1.30 -7.36 7.02
N VAL A 134 -0.86 -7.11 5.77
CA VAL A 134 -1.39 -7.85 4.62
C VAL A 134 -1.14 -9.35 4.75
N PHE A 135 0.09 -9.77 5.04
CA PHE A 135 0.36 -11.21 5.11
C PHE A 135 -0.32 -11.90 6.28
N GLN A 136 -0.49 -11.20 7.41
CA GLN A 136 -1.27 -11.72 8.52
C GLN A 136 -2.74 -11.89 8.12
N THR A 137 -3.36 -10.85 7.53
CA THR A 137 -4.75 -10.91 7.05
C THR A 137 -4.96 -12.03 6.03
N MET A 138 -4.07 -12.17 5.04
CA MET A 138 -4.18 -13.23 4.04
C MET A 138 -4.07 -14.62 4.68
N SER A 139 -3.15 -14.81 5.63
CA SER A 139 -2.96 -16.09 6.33
C SER A 139 -4.18 -16.46 7.19
N GLU A 140 -4.82 -15.49 7.85
CA GLU A 140 -6.03 -15.71 8.64
C GLU A 140 -7.24 -16.08 7.79
N ILE A 141 -7.28 -15.62 6.54
CA ILE A 141 -8.34 -15.93 5.58
C ILE A 141 -8.16 -17.32 4.98
N GLU A 142 -6.93 -17.74 4.66
CA GLU A 142 -6.65 -19.10 4.16
C GLU A 142 -6.93 -20.21 5.19
N GLN A 143 -6.96 -19.87 6.48
CA GLN A 143 -7.22 -20.81 7.58
C GLN A 143 -8.71 -20.94 7.94
N LYS A 144 -9.60 -20.14 7.34
CA LYS A 144 -11.05 -20.19 7.52
C LYS A 144 -11.71 -21.05 6.43
#